data_AF-A0A9P6DSN0-F1
#
_entry.id   AF-A0A9P6DSN0-F1
#
_cell.length_a   1.000
_cell.length_b   1.000
_cell.length_c   1.000
_cell.angle_alpha   90.00
_cell.angle_beta   90.00
_cell.angle_gamma   90.00
#
_symmetry.space_group_name_H-M   'P 1'
#
loop_
_entity.id
_entity.type
_entity.pdbx_description
1 polymer ?
#
loop_
_entity_poly.entity_id
_entity_poly.type
_entity_poly.pdbx_seq_one_letter_code
_entity_poly.pdbx_strand_id
1 'polypeptide(L)' 'MANLIRSAKSGSDWTLNELDSYHISLYQVDPLTFFGAPELPQPLVDQELLSNINAGAMQQDRHAELIPYLDLAMKPG' A
#
# COMPACT_ATOMS: atom_id res chain seq x y z
N MET A 1 -38.39 0.42 4.95
CA MET A 1 -37.10 1.15 4.98
C MET A 1 -36.21 0.42 5.98
N ALA A 2 -34.94 0.17 5.66
CA ALA A 2 -34.03 -0.59 6.52
C ALA A 2 -32.86 0.30 6.96
N ASN A 3 -32.72 0.50 8.27
CA ASN A 3 -31.60 1.25 8.84
C ASN A 3 -30.38 0.33 8.95
N LEU A 4 -29.65 0.16 7.85
CA LEU A 4 -28.39 -0.56 7.85
C LEU A 4 -27.34 0.27 8.60
N ILE A 5 -26.99 -0.16 9.82
CA ILE A 5 -25.85 0.39 10.56
C ILE A 5 -24.58 -0.03 9.80
N ARG A 6 -24.11 0.82 8.89
CA ARG A 6 -22.85 0.61 8.17
C ARG A 6 -21.69 0.92 9.11
N SER A 7 -20.93 -0.10 9.51
CA SER A 7 -19.64 0.07 10.17
C SER A 7 -18.58 0.62 9.21
N ALA A 8 -17.48 1.16 9.73
CA ALA A 8 -16.32 1.49 8.90
C ALA A 8 -15.75 0.19 8.29
N LYS A 9 -15.62 0.17 6.96
CA LYS A 9 -15.06 -0.96 6.20
C LYS A 9 -13.59 -0.67 5.86
N SER A 10 -12.71 -1.67 5.90
CA SER A 10 -11.30 -1.48 5.51
C SER A 10 -11.22 -0.95 4.08
N GLY A 11 -10.26 -0.05 3.82
CA GLY A 11 -10.04 0.55 2.49
C GLY A 11 -9.76 -0.49 1.41
N SER A 12 -9.17 -1.64 1.77
CA SER A 12 -8.92 -2.79 0.91
C SER A 12 -10.18 -3.48 0.38
N ASP A 13 -11.30 -3.38 1.11
CA ASP A 13 -12.44 -4.29 0.93
C ASP A 13 -13.56 -3.65 0.11
N TRP A 14 -13.41 -2.41 -0.34
CA TRP A 14 -14.42 -1.67 -1.09
C TRP A 14 -14.52 -2.17 -2.54
N THR A 15 -15.66 -2.75 -2.90
CA THR A 15 -15.96 -3.07 -4.30
C THR A 15 -16.42 -1.83 -5.07
N LEU A 16 -16.27 -1.84 -6.41
CA LEU A 16 -16.74 -0.75 -7.27
C LEU A 16 -18.25 -0.49 -7.06
N ASN A 17 -19.06 -1.54 -7.04
CA ASN A 17 -20.50 -1.47 -6.78
C ASN A 17 -20.84 -0.80 -5.43
N GLU A 18 -19.99 -1.00 -4.41
CA GLU A 18 -20.15 -0.30 -3.13
C GLU A 18 -19.79 1.17 -3.29
N LEU A 19 -18.63 1.52 -3.86
CA LEU A 19 -18.21 2.91 -4.07
C LEU A 19 -19.27 3.71 -4.84
N ASP A 20 -19.79 3.15 -5.94
CA ASP A 20 -20.90 3.72 -6.72
C ASP A 20 -22.17 3.93 -5.86
N SER A 21 -22.51 2.99 -4.96
CA SER A 21 -23.69 3.10 -4.08
C SER A 21 -23.61 4.23 -3.04
N TYR A 22 -22.41 4.77 -2.78
CA TYR A 22 -22.20 5.98 -1.96
C TYR A 22 -21.83 7.21 -2.82
N HIS A 23 -21.81 7.09 -4.15
CA HIS A 23 -21.33 8.12 -5.09
C HIS A 23 -19.86 8.54 -4.86
N ILE A 24 -19.01 7.58 -4.48
CA ILE A 24 -17.56 7.79 -4.28
C ILE A 24 -16.83 7.46 -5.59
N SER A 25 -16.20 8.46 -6.20
CA SER A 25 -15.35 8.27 -7.38
C SER A 25 -13.87 8.24 -6.99
N LEU A 26 -13.14 7.24 -7.49
CA LEU A 26 -11.68 7.15 -7.36
C LEU A 26 -11.00 7.77 -8.59
N TYR A 27 -9.97 8.57 -8.35
CA TYR A 27 -9.15 9.17 -9.40
C TYR A 27 -7.69 8.78 -9.16
N GLN A 28 -7.03 8.23 -10.18
CA GLN A 28 -5.58 8.06 -10.16
C GLN A 28 -4.94 9.43 -10.44
N VAL A 29 -4.12 9.89 -9.49
CA VAL A 29 -3.38 11.15 -9.56
C VAL A 29 -1.90 10.81 -9.50
N ASP A 30 -1.09 11.48 -10.31
CA ASP A 30 0.37 11.37 -10.28
C ASP A 30 0.90 11.78 -8.88
N PRO A 31 1.87 11.05 -8.28
CA PRO A 31 2.38 11.36 -6.94
C PRO A 31 2.94 12.78 -6.78
N LEU A 32 3.65 13.33 -7.78
CA LEU A 32 4.20 14.68 -7.72
C LEU A 32 3.07 15.72 -7.65
N THR A 33 2.05 15.53 -8.48
CA THR A 33 0.81 16.32 -8.53
C THR A 33 0.02 16.21 -7.21
N PHE A 34 -0.06 15.02 -6.62
CA PHE A 34 -0.75 14.78 -5.34
C PHE A 34 -0.04 15.45 -4.15
N PHE A 35 1.29 15.34 -4.07
CA PHE A 35 2.08 15.97 -3.00
C PHE A 35 2.39 17.46 -3.24
N GLY A 36 2.07 17.99 -4.43
CA GLY A 36 2.37 19.37 -4.81
C GLY A 36 3.87 19.68 -4.90
N ALA A 37 4.70 18.66 -5.12
CA ALA A 37 6.16 18.73 -5.05
C ALA A 37 6.79 18.46 -6.43
N PRO A 38 7.89 19.15 -6.81
CA PRO A 38 8.56 18.90 -8.09
C PRO A 38 9.28 17.54 -8.12
N GLU A 39 9.71 17.05 -6.96
CA GLU A 39 10.39 15.77 -6.76
C GLU A 39 9.90 15.16 -5.44
N LEU A 40 9.87 13.83 -5.33
CA LEU A 40 9.60 13.15 -4.06
C LEU A 40 10.87 13.11 -3.19
N PRO A 41 10.78 13.22 -1.85
CA PRO A 41 11.93 13.03 -0.98
C PRO A 41 12.50 11.62 -1.15
N GLN A 42 13.83 11.51 -1.21
CA GLN A 42 14.49 10.20 -1.30
C GLN A 42 14.17 9.36 -0.05
N PRO A 43 13.81 8.07 -0.21
CA PRO A 43 13.52 7.20 0.92
C PRO A 43 14.76 6.99 1.78
N LEU A 44 14.59 7.02 3.11
CA LEU A 44 15.65 6.71 4.09
C LEU A 44 15.90 5.18 4.23
N VAL A 45 15.38 4.40 3.29
CA VAL A 45 15.50 2.94 3.23
C VAL A 45 16.63 2.59 2.28
N ASP A 46 17.43 1.58 2.63
CA ASP A 46 18.55 1.14 1.79
C ASP A 46 18.07 0.76 0.38
N GLN A 47 18.80 1.21 -0.65
CA GLN A 47 18.41 0.98 -2.04
C GLN A 47 18.43 -0.51 -2.42
N GLU A 48 19.14 -1.36 -1.67
CA GLU A 48 19.05 -2.81 -1.84
C GLU A 48 17.62 -3.34 -1.60
N LEU A 49 16.96 -2.89 -0.52
CA LEU A 49 15.58 -3.26 -0.17
C LEU A 49 14.53 -2.74 -1.18
N LEU A 50 14.87 -1.68 -1.92
CA LEU A 50 14.02 -1.09 -2.95
C LEU A 50 14.22 -1.73 -4.33
N SER A 51 15.36 -2.41 -4.54
CA SER A 51 15.74 -3.01 -5.82
C SER A 51 15.49 -4.52 -5.86
N ASN A 52 15.61 -5.20 -4.72
CA ASN A 52 15.49 -6.66 -4.60
C ASN A 52 14.20 -7.04 -3.84
N ILE A 53 13.31 -7.77 -4.50
CA ILE A 53 12.09 -8.31 -3.87
C ILE A 53 12.33 -9.63 -3.11
N ASN A 54 13.38 -10.38 -3.47
CA ASN A 54 13.66 -11.70 -2.91
C ASN A 54 14.81 -11.66 -1.90
N ALA A 55 14.62 -12.25 -0.72
CA ALA A 55 15.66 -12.38 0.30
C ALA A 55 16.97 -12.98 -0.23
N GLY A 56 16.89 -14.02 -1.07
CA GLY A 56 18.04 -14.67 -1.70
C GLY A 56 18.74 -13.89 -2.82
N ALA A 57 18.30 -12.66 -3.11
CA ALA A 57 18.98 -11.71 -4.01
C ALA A 57 19.67 -10.56 -3.24
N MET A 58 19.52 -10.51 -1.91
CA MET A 58 20.20 -9.55 -1.04
C MET A 58 21.66 -9.93 -0.84
N GLN A 59 22.56 -8.95 -0.77
CA GLN A 59 23.95 -9.12 -0.38
C GLN A 59 24.16 -8.92 1.12
N GLN A 60 23.20 -8.27 1.81
CA GLN A 60 23.25 -8.03 3.24
C GLN A 60 22.27 -8.93 4.00
N ASP A 61 22.78 -9.75 4.91
CA ASP A 61 21.96 -10.71 5.69
C ASP A 61 20.78 -10.03 6.41
N ARG A 62 21.02 -8.86 7.00
CA ARG A 62 20.02 -7.99 7.64
C ARG A 62 18.83 -7.59 6.75
N HIS A 63 18.98 -7.66 5.43
CA HIS A 63 17.92 -7.40 4.45
C HIS A 63 17.24 -8.70 4.00
N ALA A 64 18.01 -9.79 3.85
CA ALA A 64 17.47 -11.13 3.65
C ALA A 64 16.57 -11.58 4.82
N GLU A 65 16.94 -11.26 6.06
CA GLU A 65 16.15 -11.51 7.28
C GLU A 65 14.88 -10.64 7.35
N LEU A 66 14.91 -9.43 6.79
CA LEU A 66 13.81 -8.46 6.90
C LEU A 66 12.63 -8.79 5.96
N ILE A 67 12.90 -9.31 4.75
CA ILE A 67 11.87 -9.66 3.76
C ILE A 67 10.83 -10.66 4.32
N PRO A 68 11.20 -11.80 4.96
CA PRO A 68 10.23 -12.70 5.61
C PRO A 68 9.29 -12.06 6.63
N TYR A 69 9.73 -11.00 7.34
CA TYR A 69 8.86 -10.28 8.27
C TYR A 69 7.87 -9.35 7.54
N LEU A 70 8.28 -8.74 6.41
CA LEU A 70 7.35 -8.00 5.53
C LEU A 70 6.34 -8.95 4.87
N ASP A 71 6.79 -10.09 4.35
CA ASP A 71 5.94 -11.15 3.79
C ASP A 71 4.95 -11.74 4.80
N LEU A 72 5.26 -11.69 6.10
CA LEU A 72 4.35 -12.08 7.17
C LEU A 72 3.34 -10.96 7.47
N ALA A 73 3.79 -9.70 7.53
CA ALA A 73 2.93 -8.55 7.78
C ALA A 73 1.98 -8.21 6.61
N MET A 74 2.32 -8.58 5.38
CA MET A 74 1.48 -8.39 4.19
C MET A 74 0.45 -9.50 3.95
N LYS A 75 0.47 -10.59 4.73
CA LYS A 75 -0.58 -11.62 4.67
C LYS A 75 -1.78 -11.18 5.50
N PRO A 76 -3.01 -11.19 4.95
CA PRO A 76 -4.21 -10.99 5.75
C PRO A 76 -4.37 -12.12 6.77
N GLY A 77 -4.77 -11.76 7.99
CA GLY A 77 -5.09 -12.69 9.09
C GLY A 77 -6.59 -12.90 9.27
#